data_AF-A0AAW0WDG9-F1
#
_entry.id   AF-A0AAW0WDG9-F1
#
_cell.length_a   1.000
_cell.length_b   1.000
_cell.length_c   1.000
_cell.angle_alpha   90.00
_cell.angle_beta   90.00
_cell.angle_gamma   90.00
#
_symmetry.space_group_name_H-M   'P 1'
#
loop_
_entity.id
_entity.type
_entity.pdbx_description
1 polymer ?
#
loop_
_entity_poly.entity_id
_entity_poly.type
_entity_poly.pdbx_seq_one_letter_code
_entity_poly.pdbx_strand_id
1 'polypeptide(L)'
;SVGWVLSEIDKLHMTNQCQIGVLPLGTGNDLARVLGWGSACDDDTHLPHILEKYERATTKMLDRWSIMSFVSHVSLSPEHKLQSLTSHSLLSQVAAYEDSVGTHLATLLQSDQHSVVISSA
;
A
#
# COMPACT_ATOMS: atom_id res chain seq x y z
N SER A 1 -11.93 -2.52 7.97
CA SER A 1 -11.02 -3.45 7.27
C SER A 1 -11.46 -4.88 7.56
N VAL A 2 -11.36 -5.81 6.61
CA VAL A 2 -11.67 -7.25 6.80
C VAL A 2 -10.57 -8.01 7.55
N GLY A 3 -9.33 -7.51 7.53
CA GLY A 3 -8.17 -8.21 8.08
C GLY A 3 -8.21 -8.46 9.59
N TRP A 4 -8.88 -7.60 10.37
CA TRP A 4 -9.00 -7.80 11.82
C TRP A 4 -9.90 -9.00 12.15
N VAL A 5 -10.99 -9.19 11.40
CA VAL A 5 -11.92 -10.31 11.58
C VAL A 5 -11.17 -11.62 11.36
N LEU A 6 -10.44 -11.71 10.25
CA LEU A 6 -9.64 -12.87 9.90
C LEU A 6 -8.55 -13.16 10.95
N SER A 7 -7.91 -12.11 11.47
CA SER A 7 -6.91 -12.25 12.53
C SER A 7 -7.51 -12.77 13.83
N GLU A 8 -8.72 -12.35 14.18
CA GLU A 8 -9.38 -12.83 15.41
C GLU A 8 -9.86 -14.27 15.28
N ILE A 9 -10.36 -14.66 14.11
CA ILE A 9 -10.70 -16.07 13.78
C ILE A 9 -9.50 -16.98 14.00
N ASP A 10 -8.30 -16.57 13.54
CA ASP A 10 -7.08 -17.36 13.74
C ASP A 10 -6.73 -17.49 15.23
N LYS A 11 -6.75 -16.38 15.98
CA LYS A 11 -6.43 -16.37 17.41
C LYS A 11 -7.34 -17.28 18.22
N LEU A 12 -8.63 -17.31 17.84
CA LEU A 12 -9.64 -18.15 18.48
C LEU A 12 -9.56 -19.62 18.03
N HIS A 13 -8.65 -19.96 17.10
CA HIS A 13 -8.50 -21.30 16.53
C HIS A 13 -9.83 -21.87 16.02
N MET A 14 -10.68 -21.02 15.42
CA MET A 14 -11.97 -21.43 14.87
C MET A 14 -11.73 -22.30 13.63
N THR A 15 -11.60 -23.60 13.85
CA THR A 15 -11.34 -24.63 12.82
C THR A 15 -12.60 -25.09 12.08
N ASN A 16 -13.79 -24.76 12.61
CA ASN A 16 -15.04 -24.99 11.90
C ASN A 16 -15.19 -23.94 10.80
N GLN A 17 -15.49 -24.40 9.58
CA GLN A 17 -15.59 -23.63 8.32
C GLN A 17 -16.51 -22.39 8.45
N CYS A 18 -16.00 -21.31 9.03
CA CYS A 18 -16.71 -20.05 9.07
C CYS A 18 -16.68 -19.47 7.64
N GLN A 19 -17.81 -19.51 6.96
CA GLN A 19 -17.98 -18.84 5.68
C GLN A 19 -18.12 -17.34 5.94
N ILE A 20 -17.33 -16.53 5.25
CA ILE A 20 -17.25 -15.09 5.48
C ILE A 20 -17.86 -14.36 4.29
N GLY A 21 -18.85 -13.51 4.57
CA GLY A 21 -19.39 -12.52 3.64
C GLY A 21 -18.79 -11.13 3.91
N VAL A 22 -18.52 -10.36 2.86
CA VAL A 22 -18.03 -8.97 2.95
C VAL A 22 -19.11 -8.05 2.39
N LEU A 23 -19.74 -7.25 3.26
CA LEU A 23 -20.69 -6.21 2.86
C LEU A 23 -19.92 -4.89 2.60
N PRO A 24 -20.02 -4.30 1.40
CA PRO A 24 -19.19 -3.16 1.00
C PRO A 24 -19.69 -1.81 1.58
N LEU A 25 -19.51 -1.59 2.89
CA LEU A 25 -19.97 -0.38 3.59
C LEU A 25 -18.92 0.74 3.72
N GLY A 26 -17.67 0.50 3.32
CA GLY A 26 -16.56 1.44 3.51
C GLY A 26 -15.84 1.80 2.23
N THR A 27 -14.63 2.37 2.34
CA THR A 27 -13.77 2.68 1.18
C THR A 27 -12.88 1.51 0.76
N GLY A 28 -12.57 0.58 1.67
CA GLY A 28 -11.73 -0.61 1.42
C GLY A 28 -12.51 -1.87 1.04
N ASN A 29 -13.29 -1.81 -0.05
CA ASN A 29 -14.21 -2.88 -0.48
C ASN A 29 -13.64 -3.80 -1.59
N ASP A 30 -12.32 -3.83 -1.76
CA ASP A 30 -11.72 -4.53 -2.91
C ASP A 30 -12.04 -6.03 -2.93
N LEU A 31 -12.08 -6.67 -1.75
CA LEU A 31 -12.52 -8.06 -1.63
C LEU A 31 -13.97 -8.26 -2.05
N ALA A 32 -14.89 -7.33 -1.74
CA ALA A 32 -16.27 -7.41 -2.20
C ALA A 32 -16.37 -7.27 -3.72
N ARG A 33 -15.58 -6.38 -4.34
CA ARG A 33 -15.53 -6.21 -5.80
C ARG A 33 -15.00 -7.47 -6.49
N VAL A 34 -13.88 -8.00 -6.01
CA VAL A 34 -13.24 -9.21 -6.56
C VAL A 34 -14.14 -10.43 -6.44
N LEU A 35 -14.87 -10.58 -5.34
CA LEU A 35 -15.80 -11.69 -5.12
C LEU A 35 -17.17 -11.49 -5.80
N GLY A 36 -17.43 -10.32 -6.38
CA GLY A 36 -18.66 -10.02 -7.11
C GLY A 36 -19.84 -9.57 -6.23
N TRP A 37 -19.59 -9.16 -4.99
CA TRP A 37 -20.61 -8.62 -4.08
C TRP A 37 -20.90 -7.13 -4.28
N GLY A 38 -20.14 -6.45 -5.14
CA GLY A 38 -20.38 -5.06 -5.54
C GLY A 38 -19.38 -4.06 -4.97
N SER A 39 -19.55 -2.80 -5.37
CA SER A 39 -18.61 -1.71 -5.07
C SER A 39 -18.94 -0.91 -3.81
N ALA A 40 -20.23 -0.80 -3.49
CA ALA A 40 -20.77 -0.09 -2.34
C ALA A 40 -22.16 -0.64 -1.99
N CYS A 41 -22.54 -0.47 -0.72
CA CYS A 41 -23.90 -0.62 -0.22
C CYS A 41 -24.30 0.75 0.32
N ASP A 42 -25.14 1.45 -0.44
CA ASP A 42 -25.65 2.80 -0.13
C ASP A 42 -27.07 2.75 0.46
N ASP A 43 -27.63 3.91 0.80
CA ASP A 43 -28.95 4.04 1.42
C ASP A 43 -30.10 3.57 0.51
N ASP A 44 -29.91 3.63 -0.81
CA ASP A 44 -30.87 3.15 -1.81
C ASP A 44 -30.79 1.63 -2.01
N THR A 45 -29.79 0.98 -1.41
CA THR A 45 -29.60 -0.46 -1.57
C THR A 45 -30.61 -1.25 -0.73
N HIS A 46 -31.46 -2.03 -1.40
CA HIS A 46 -32.42 -2.91 -0.74
C HIS A 46 -31.73 -4.08 -0.01
N LEU A 47 -31.46 -3.90 1.29
CA LEU A 47 -30.79 -4.88 2.14
C LEU A 47 -31.38 -6.32 2.05
N PRO A 48 -32.71 -6.53 2.04
CA PRO A 48 -33.26 -7.89 1.91
C PRO A 48 -32.83 -8.60 0.61
N HIS A 49 -32.75 -7.86 -0.49
CA HIS A 49 -32.32 -8.40 -1.78
C HIS A 49 -30.83 -8.72 -1.80
N ILE A 50 -30.01 -7.93 -1.09
CA ILE A 50 -28.61 -8.26 -0.87
C ILE A 50 -28.51 -9.56 -0.08
N LEU A 51 -29.20 -9.68 1.06
CA LEU A 51 -29.13 -10.87 1.90
C LEU A 51 -29.51 -12.15 1.14
N GLU A 52 -30.52 -12.10 0.26
CA GLU A 52 -30.86 -13.22 -0.61
C GLU A 52 -29.70 -13.62 -1.55
N LYS A 53 -28.94 -12.65 -2.07
CA LYS A 53 -27.72 -12.94 -2.85
C LYS A 53 -26.64 -13.60 -2.01
N TYR A 54 -26.48 -13.21 -0.74
CA TYR A 54 -25.49 -13.79 0.16
C TYR A 54 -25.87 -15.22 0.56
N GLU A 55 -27.16 -15.47 0.82
CA GLU A 55 -27.68 -16.81 1.13
C GLU A 55 -27.44 -17.79 -0.03
N ARG A 56 -27.59 -17.33 -1.28
CA ARG A 56 -27.37 -18.15 -2.48
C ARG A 56 -25.92 -18.14 -2.97
N ALA A 57 -25.03 -17.39 -2.33
CA ALA A 57 -23.66 -17.24 -2.80
C ALA A 57 -22.86 -18.54 -2.63
N THR A 58 -22.02 -18.84 -3.61
CA THR A 58 -21.09 -19.96 -3.53
C THR A 58 -19.83 -19.55 -2.77
N THR A 59 -19.30 -20.45 -1.94
CA THR A 59 -18.00 -20.24 -1.30
C THR A 59 -16.86 -20.33 -2.32
N LYS A 60 -15.87 -19.46 -2.19
CA LYS A 60 -14.60 -19.53 -2.91
C LYS A 60 -13.47 -19.62 -1.91
N MET A 61 -12.49 -20.48 -2.20
CA MET A 61 -11.26 -20.56 -1.43
C MET A 61 -10.37 -19.37 -1.77
N LEU A 62 -9.78 -18.77 -0.74
CA LEU A 62 -8.84 -17.66 -0.87
C LEU A 62 -7.56 -18.01 -0.13
N ASP A 63 -6.43 -17.62 -0.71
CA ASP A 63 -5.15 -17.72 -0.04
C ASP A 63 -4.97 -16.55 0.91
N ARG A 64 -4.39 -16.85 2.08
CA ARG A 64 -3.98 -15.83 3.04
C ARG A 64 -2.48 -15.89 3.22
N TRP A 65 -1.81 -14.82 2.78
CA TRP A 65 -0.35 -14.75 2.83
C TRP A 65 0.10 -14.19 4.17
N SER A 66 1.05 -14.87 4.80
CA SER A 66 1.81 -14.34 5.94
C SER A 66 3.16 -13.85 5.43
N ILE A 67 3.36 -12.54 5.47
CA ILE A 67 4.59 -11.90 4.98
C ILE A 67 5.44 -11.55 6.18
N MET A 68 6.64 -12.13 6.27
CA MET A 68 7.64 -11.79 7.28
C MET A 68 8.67 -10.85 6.66
N SER A 69 8.68 -9.59 7.09
CA SER A 69 9.68 -8.61 6.65
C SER A 69 10.78 -8.47 7.71
N PHE A 70 12.03 -8.61 7.29
CA PHE A 70 13.19 -8.34 8.14
C PHE A 70 13.73 -6.95 7.81
N VAL A 71 13.71 -6.05 8.79
CA VAL A 71 14.46 -4.80 8.68
C VAL A 71 15.88 -5.11 9.11
N SER A 72 16.76 -5.31 8.13
CA SER A 72 18.19 -5.39 8.41
C SER A 72 18.67 -3.98 8.73
N HIS A 73 18.97 -3.71 10.00
CA HIS A 73 19.82 -2.58 10.33
C HIS A 73 21.19 -2.91 9.76
N VAL A 74 21.56 -2.29 8.64
CA VAL A 74 22.93 -2.32 8.14
C VAL A 74 23.79 -1.73 9.25
N SER A 75 24.47 -2.57 10.02
CA SER A 75 25.47 -2.14 10.97
C SER A 75 26.66 -1.63 10.15
N LEU A 76 26.66 -0.34 9.85
CA LEU A 76 27.83 0.34 9.31
C LEU A 76 28.98 0.14 10.30
N SER A 77 30.11 -0.37 9.79
CA SER A 77 31.33 -0.63 10.54
C SER A 77 31.76 0.59 11.39
N PRO A 78 32.32 0.40 12.60
CA PRO A 78 32.71 1.50 13.49
C PRO A 78 33.75 2.47 12.91
N GLU A 79 34.41 2.16 11.80
CA GLU A 79 35.48 3.00 11.23
C GLU A 79 34.98 4.28 10.55
N HIS A 80 33.67 4.44 10.31
CA HIS A 80 33.09 5.66 9.74
C HIS A 80 32.39 6.57 10.77
N LYS A 81 32.66 6.41 12.07
CA LYS A 81 31.98 7.13 13.16
C LYS A 81 32.29 8.63 13.33
N LEU A 82 32.97 9.29 12.40
CA LEU A 82 33.27 10.73 12.57
C LEU A 82 32.74 11.68 11.49
N GLN A 83 31.86 11.27 10.57
CA GLN A 83 31.26 12.24 9.62
C GLN A 83 29.77 12.04 9.29
N SER A 84 29.13 10.95 9.70
CA SER A 84 27.75 10.66 9.33
C SER A 84 26.83 10.64 10.55
N LEU A 85 25.70 11.35 10.46
CA LEU A 85 24.63 11.55 11.46
C LEU A 85 24.71 12.82 12.32
N THR A 86 25.17 13.95 11.78
CA THR A 86 24.60 15.23 12.20
C THR A 86 23.39 15.52 11.31
N SER A 87 22.26 15.95 11.89
CA SER A 87 21.06 16.37 11.12
C SER A 87 21.41 17.40 10.04
N HIS A 88 22.46 18.19 10.26
CA HIS A 88 23.02 19.12 9.29
C HIS A 88 23.59 18.45 8.03
N SER A 89 24.23 17.28 8.15
CA SER A 89 24.78 16.58 6.97
C SER A 89 23.67 16.04 6.08
N LEU A 90 22.61 15.46 6.65
CA LEU A 90 21.46 14.99 5.86
C LEU A 90 20.69 16.14 5.25
N LEU A 91 20.44 17.23 6.00
CA LEU A 91 19.81 18.43 5.45
C LEU A 91 20.67 19.08 4.34
N SER A 92 21.99 19.07 4.47
CA SER A 92 22.88 19.57 3.39
C SER A 92 22.85 18.70 2.14
N GLN A 93 22.70 17.37 2.30
CA GLN A 93 22.56 16.45 1.17
C GLN A 93 21.21 16.60 0.49
N VAL A 94 20.13 16.78 1.26
CA VAL A 94 18.80 17.05 0.72
C VAL A 94 18.78 18.40 0.00
N ALA A 95 19.34 19.46 0.60
CA ALA A 95 19.41 20.78 -0.02
C ALA A 95 20.24 20.78 -1.32
N ALA A 96 21.41 20.10 -1.33
CA ALA A 96 22.22 19.97 -2.53
C ALA A 96 21.50 19.18 -3.64
N TYR A 97 20.68 18.20 -3.27
CA TYR A 97 19.86 17.44 -4.22
C TYR A 97 18.73 18.30 -4.78
N GLU A 98 18.07 19.13 -3.96
CA GLU A 98 17.06 20.09 -4.40
C GLU A 98 17.62 21.11 -5.40
N ASP A 99 18.80 21.68 -5.12
CA ASP A 99 19.48 22.63 -6.02
C ASP A 99 19.87 21.96 -7.35
N SER A 100 20.32 20.71 -7.30
CA SER A 100 20.65 19.93 -8.51
C SER A 100 19.43 19.66 -9.38
N VAL A 101 18.30 19.29 -8.76
CA VAL A 101 17.02 19.07 -9.46
C VAL A 101 16.48 20.37 -10.04
N GLY A 102 16.53 21.47 -9.30
CA GLY A 102 16.09 22.78 -9.77
C GLY A 102 16.90 23.25 -10.97
N THR A 103 18.23 23.08 -10.93
CA THR A 103 19.13 23.42 -12.05
C THR A 103 18.85 22.54 -13.27
N HIS A 104 18.60 21.25 -13.06
CA HIS A 104 18.21 20.33 -14.13
C HIS A 104 16.88 20.73 -14.79
N LEU A 105 15.84 21.00 -14.00
CA LEU A 105 14.53 21.41 -14.52
C LEU A 105 14.60 22.75 -15.25
N ALA A 106 15.38 23.72 -14.75
CA ALA A 106 15.61 24.98 -15.44
C ALA A 106 16.33 24.78 -16.78
N THR A 107 17.31 23.87 -16.82
CA THR A 107 18.03 23.51 -18.05
C THR A 107 17.10 22.84 -19.07
N LEU A 108 16.18 21.98 -18.61
CA LEU A 108 15.16 21.35 -19.45
C LEU A 108 14.17 22.37 -20.03
N LEU A 109 13.79 23.39 -19.25
CA LEU A 109 12.83 24.42 -19.67
C LEU A 109 13.44 25.49 -20.57
N GLN A 110 14.74 25.76 -20.45
CA GLN A 110 15.44 26.83 -21.19
C GLN A 110 16.22 26.32 -22.41
N SER A 111 16.38 25.00 -22.57
CA SER A 111 17.14 24.41 -23.66
C SER A 111 16.23 24.05 -24.84
N ASP A 112 16.45 24.71 -25.98
CA ASP A 112 15.84 24.35 -27.27
C ASP A 112 16.57 23.18 -27.98
N GLN A 113 17.58 22.58 -27.33
CA GLN A 113 18.40 21.50 -27.89
C GLN A 113 18.07 20.15 -27.24
N HIS A 114 17.43 19.29 -28.02
CA HIS A 114 16.90 17.99 -27.59
C HIS A 114 17.98 17.01 -27.06
N SER A 115 19.25 17.21 -27.42
CA SER A 115 20.37 16.38 -26.96
C SER A 115 20.81 16.71 -25.53
N VAL A 116 20.72 17.97 -25.12
CA VAL A 116 21.11 18.44 -23.77
C VAL A 116 20.14 17.91 -22.72
N VAL A 117 18.86 17.85 -23.08
CA VAL A 117 17.74 17.30 -22.29
C VAL A 117 17.93 15.82 -21.94
N ILE A 118 18.51 15.03 -22.86
CA ILE A 118 18.69 13.59 -22.68
C ILE A 118 19.94 13.28 -21.84
N SER A 119 20.99 14.11 -21.96
CA SER A 119 22.23 13.94 -21.19
C SER A 119 22.14 14.42 -19.74
N SER A 120 21.07 15.14 -19.41
CA SER A 120 20.81 15.71 -18.08
C SER A 120 19.88 14.81 -17.26
N ALA A 121 19.95 13.48 -17.42
CA ALA A 121 19.11 12.51 -16.73
C ALA A 121 19.96 11.40 -16.10
#